data_AF-A0A7S3W7P4-F1
#
_entry.id   AF-A0A7S3W7P4-F1
#
_cell.length_a   1.000
_cell.length_b   1.000
_cell.length_c   1.000
_cell.angle_alpha   90.00
_cell.angle_beta   90.00
_cell.angle_gamma   90.00
#
_symmetry.space_group_name_H-M   'P 1'
#
loop_
_entity.id
_entity.type
_entity.pdbx_description
1 polymer ?
#
loop_
_entity_poly.entity_id
_entity_poly.type
_entity_poly.pdbx_seq_one_letter_code
_entity_poly.pdbx_strand_id
1 'polypeptide(L)'
;AHAAALVSAPPRLLVHGGCGEGGAVLDDLWLLSVATPTWSRVRTGGGAAAVPSPRCYHSAACAAGRVLLFGGRSDVDAVCAPVMFALDLASLSWDAVPPAQHQCPGGGRSSHSAVSHGSTVLLFGGRVQVARRGRDMSRTRPLDVSEPRP
;
A
#
# COMPACT_ATOMS: atom_id res chain seq x y z
N ALA A 1 -0.38 -14.00 -2.92
CA ALA A 1 0.05 -12.72 -3.53
C ALA A 1 0.80 -11.91 -2.48
N HIS A 2 2.08 -11.61 -2.70
CA HIS A 2 2.94 -10.79 -1.83
C HIS A 2 3.28 -9.46 -2.52
N ALA A 3 3.89 -8.51 -1.83
CA ALA A 3 4.47 -7.32 -2.47
C ALA A 3 5.99 -7.44 -2.53
N ALA A 4 6.58 -6.93 -3.61
CA ALA A 4 8.01 -6.84 -3.75
C ALA A 4 8.44 -5.50 -4.32
N ALA A 5 9.62 -5.02 -3.90
CA ALA A 5 10.21 -3.78 -4.40
C ALA A 5 11.72 -3.97 -4.59
N LEU A 6 12.26 -3.43 -5.69
CA LEU A 6 13.71 -3.37 -5.91
C LEU A 6 14.30 -2.22 -5.11
N VAL A 7 15.25 -2.53 -4.23
CA VAL A 7 16.06 -1.56 -3.50
C VAL A 7 17.38 -1.38 -4.22
N SER A 8 17.71 -0.15 -4.58
CA SER A 8 18.91 0.20 -5.35
C SER A 8 20.02 0.65 -4.41
N ALA A 9 21.18 -0.02 -4.46
CA ALA A 9 22.41 0.26 -3.70
C ALA A 9 22.49 -0.31 -2.25
N PRO A 10 22.94 -1.57 -2.08
CA PRO A 10 23.17 -2.58 -3.13
C PRO A 10 21.83 -3.14 -3.66
N PRO A 11 21.80 -3.72 -4.87
CA PRO A 11 20.58 -4.26 -5.46
C PRO A 11 20.05 -5.44 -4.63
N ARG A 12 18.90 -5.23 -4.00
CA ARG A 12 18.18 -6.26 -3.25
C ARG A 12 16.71 -6.24 -3.63
N LEU A 13 16.09 -7.41 -3.71
CA LEU A 13 14.64 -7.52 -3.80
C LEU A 13 14.10 -7.63 -2.37
N LEU A 14 13.31 -6.64 -1.97
CA LEU A 14 12.54 -6.70 -0.73
C LEU A 14 11.20 -7.36 -1.00
N VAL A 15 10.80 -8.31 -0.16
CA VAL A 15 9.51 -9.00 -0.23
C VAL A 15 8.81 -8.88 1.13
N HIS A 16 7.55 -8.45 1.12
CA HIS A 16 6.74 -8.29 2.32
C HIS A 16 5.43 -9.08 2.22
N GLY A 17 5.14 -9.82 3.29
CA GLY A 17 3.86 -10.45 3.57
C GLY A 17 3.36 -11.40 2.48
N GLY A 18 2.03 -11.52 2.40
CA GLY A 18 1.35 -12.34 1.40
C GLY A 18 0.49 -13.44 2.02
N CYS A 19 0.38 -14.57 1.31
CA CYS A 19 -0.41 -15.73 1.74
C CYS A 19 0.52 -16.93 1.84
N GLY A 20 0.70 -17.45 3.04
CA GLY A 20 1.44 -18.67 3.33
C GLY A 20 0.58 -19.93 3.27
N GLU A 21 1.11 -21.01 3.80
CA GLU A 21 0.44 -22.30 3.89
C GLU A 21 -0.88 -22.20 4.70
N GLY A 22 -1.88 -22.97 4.32
CA GLY A 22 -3.20 -22.94 4.97
C GLY A 22 -3.96 -21.62 4.80
N GLY A 23 -3.49 -20.69 3.96
CA GLY A 23 -4.10 -19.39 3.75
C GLY A 23 -3.72 -18.34 4.79
N ALA A 24 -2.74 -18.61 5.65
CA ALA A 24 -2.24 -17.65 6.63
C ALA A 24 -1.75 -16.36 5.95
N VAL A 25 -2.20 -15.21 6.45
CA VAL A 25 -1.73 -13.91 5.94
C VAL A 25 -0.44 -13.56 6.69
N LEU A 26 0.60 -13.15 5.95
CA LEU A 26 1.94 -12.91 6.49
C LEU A 26 2.27 -11.41 6.59
N ASP A 27 3.17 -11.08 7.51
CA ASP A 27 3.78 -9.76 7.75
C ASP A 27 5.32 -9.80 7.72
N ASP A 28 5.90 -10.91 7.29
CA ASP A 28 7.35 -11.09 7.28
C ASP A 28 8.01 -10.28 6.18
N LEU A 29 9.22 -9.80 6.48
CA LEU A 29 10.05 -9.04 5.56
C LEU A 29 11.30 -9.84 5.20
N TRP A 30 11.54 -9.98 3.91
CA TRP A 30 12.70 -10.69 3.36
C TRP A 30 13.47 -9.81 2.40
N LEU A 31 14.80 -9.98 2.39
CA LEU A 31 15.69 -9.40 1.39
C LEU A 31 16.40 -10.53 0.64
N LEU A 32 16.28 -10.50 -0.69
CA LEU A 32 17.08 -11.29 -1.60
C LEU A 32 18.21 -10.40 -2.15
N SER A 33 19.46 -10.80 -1.89
CA SER A 33 20.63 -10.25 -2.59
C SER A 33 20.59 -10.72 -4.04
N VAL A 34 20.48 -9.78 -4.98
CA VAL A 34 20.45 -10.11 -6.42
C VAL A 34 21.83 -10.57 -6.91
N ALA A 35 22.91 -10.10 -6.26
CA ALA A 35 24.28 -10.44 -6.64
C ALA A 35 24.70 -11.86 -6.20
N THR A 36 24.22 -12.33 -5.05
CA THR A 36 24.65 -13.61 -4.43
C THR A 36 23.51 -14.63 -4.27
N PRO A 37 22.39 -14.46 -5.01
CA PRO A 37 21.07 -15.07 -4.77
C PRO A 37 20.73 -15.54 -3.34
N THR A 38 21.15 -14.79 -2.30
CA THR A 38 20.94 -15.18 -0.90
C THR A 38 19.74 -14.46 -0.28
N TRP A 39 18.93 -15.22 0.43
CA TRP A 39 17.78 -14.72 1.19
C TRP A 39 18.16 -14.44 2.64
N SER A 40 17.61 -13.37 3.19
CA SER A 40 17.76 -13.01 4.60
C SER A 40 16.45 -12.45 5.13
N ARG A 41 16.03 -12.94 6.29
CA ARG A 41 14.86 -12.39 6.99
C ARG A 41 15.26 -11.14 7.74
N VAL A 42 14.48 -10.08 7.59
CA VAL A 42 14.74 -8.79 8.20
C VAL A 42 13.83 -8.59 9.40
N ARG A 43 14.42 -8.23 10.54
CA ARG A 43 13.66 -7.72 11.68
C ARG A 43 13.48 -6.23 11.50
N THR A 44 12.25 -5.77 11.64
CA THR A 44 11.91 -4.35 11.52
C THR A 44 11.49 -3.79 12.87
N GLY A 45 11.73 -2.50 13.05
CA GLY A 45 11.25 -1.74 14.21
C GLY A 45 10.12 -0.79 13.82
N GLY A 46 9.72 0.05 14.79
CA GLY A 46 8.66 1.04 14.63
C GLY A 46 7.70 1.01 15.81
N GLY A 47 6.93 2.08 16.00
CA GLY A 47 5.82 2.09 16.95
C GLY A 47 4.75 1.08 16.53
N ALA A 48 3.98 0.53 17.47
CA ALA A 48 2.98 -0.50 17.18
C ALA A 48 1.96 -0.08 16.09
N ALA A 49 1.59 1.20 16.05
CA ALA A 49 0.69 1.75 15.02
C ALA A 49 1.36 2.00 13.65
N ALA A 50 2.70 1.97 13.61
CA ALA A 50 3.50 2.22 12.41
C ALA A 50 3.93 0.93 11.70
N VAL A 51 3.85 -0.22 12.36
CA VAL A 51 4.17 -1.51 11.73
C VAL A 51 2.96 -2.02 10.94
N PRO A 52 3.12 -2.41 9.66
CA PRO A 52 2.03 -2.98 8.88
C PRO A 52 1.53 -4.29 9.51
N SER A 53 0.21 -4.42 9.69
CA SER A 53 -0.42 -5.72 9.97
C SER A 53 -0.15 -6.75 8.86
N PRO A 54 -0.28 -8.06 9.14
CA PRO A 54 -0.28 -9.09 8.10
C PRO A 54 -1.22 -8.76 6.96
N ARG A 55 -0.73 -8.85 5.72
CA ARG A 55 -1.50 -8.45 4.54
C ARG A 55 -1.09 -9.13 3.23
N CYS A 56 -2.05 -9.25 2.31
CA CYS A 56 -1.87 -9.73 0.95
C CYS A 56 -2.53 -8.80 -0.08
N TYR A 57 -2.26 -8.97 -1.37
CA TYR A 57 -2.76 -8.11 -2.46
C TYR A 57 -2.46 -6.60 -2.30
N HIS A 58 -1.44 -6.28 -1.51
CA HIS A 58 -0.86 -4.94 -1.41
C HIS A 58 0.24 -4.78 -2.47
N SER A 59 0.73 -3.56 -2.63
CA SER A 59 1.89 -3.29 -3.49
C SER A 59 2.94 -2.50 -2.72
N ALA A 60 4.18 -2.58 -3.21
CA ALA A 60 5.31 -1.86 -2.64
C ALA A 60 6.14 -1.22 -3.75
N ALA A 61 6.74 -0.07 -3.45
CA ALA A 61 7.68 0.61 -4.34
C ALA A 61 8.79 1.27 -3.53
N CYS A 62 10.02 1.27 -4.06
CA CYS A 62 11.16 1.94 -3.44
C CYS A 62 11.32 3.34 -4.02
N ALA A 63 11.34 4.37 -3.18
CA ALA A 63 11.57 5.75 -3.57
C ALA A 63 12.34 6.47 -2.45
N ALA A 64 13.35 7.27 -2.83
CA ALA A 64 14.11 8.13 -1.91
C ALA A 64 14.63 7.42 -0.64
N GLY A 65 15.21 6.21 -0.78
CA GLY A 65 15.78 5.45 0.34
C GLY A 65 14.74 4.81 1.26
N ARG A 66 13.47 4.84 0.89
CA ARG A 66 12.37 4.20 1.64
C ARG A 66 11.59 3.24 0.77
N VAL A 67 11.07 2.18 1.38
CA VAL A 67 10.09 1.32 0.73
C VAL A 67 8.70 1.70 1.21
N LEU A 68 7.87 2.14 0.26
CA LEU A 68 6.48 2.49 0.51
C LEU A 68 5.62 1.26 0.26
N LEU A 69 4.78 0.93 1.23
CA LEU A 69 3.78 -0.12 1.17
C LEU A 69 2.39 0.51 1.27
N PHE A 70 1.47 0.10 0.39
CA PHE A 70 0.10 0.62 0.42
C PHE A 70 -0.95 -0.45 0.18
N GLY A 71 -2.07 -0.28 0.89
CA GLY A 71 -3.28 -1.06 0.72
C GLY A 71 -3.12 -2.54 1.07
N GLY A 72 -3.91 -3.36 0.38
CA GLY A 72 -3.99 -4.79 0.59
C GLY A 72 -5.27 -5.22 1.32
N ARG A 73 -5.25 -6.48 1.74
CA ARG A 73 -6.28 -7.14 2.53
C ARG A 73 -5.58 -7.83 3.70
N SER A 74 -6.20 -7.85 4.86
CA SER A 74 -5.74 -8.63 6.02
C SER A 74 -6.75 -9.74 6.34
N ASP A 75 -6.49 -10.46 7.41
CA ASP A 75 -7.43 -11.39 8.04
C ASP A 75 -8.69 -10.67 8.58
N VAL A 76 -8.52 -9.44 9.08
CA VAL A 76 -9.61 -8.62 9.64
C VAL A 76 -10.28 -7.77 8.55
N ASP A 77 -9.50 -7.16 7.66
CA ASP A 77 -9.99 -6.15 6.72
C ASP A 77 -10.09 -6.68 5.29
N ALA A 78 -11.30 -6.63 4.73
CA ALA A 78 -11.52 -6.93 3.32
C ALA A 78 -10.72 -6.00 2.39
N VAL A 79 -10.47 -4.77 2.83
CA VAL A 79 -9.54 -3.79 2.26
C VAL A 79 -8.94 -2.99 3.42
N CYS A 80 -7.60 -3.01 3.55
CA CYS A 80 -6.92 -2.31 4.63
C CYS A 80 -7.16 -0.78 4.58
N ALA A 81 -7.08 -0.14 5.75
CA ALA A 81 -7.16 1.31 5.87
C ALA A 81 -6.19 2.02 4.90
N PRO A 82 -6.54 3.22 4.41
CA PRO A 82 -5.70 3.99 3.47
C PRO A 82 -4.44 4.57 4.11
N VAL A 83 -3.83 3.89 5.07
CA VAL A 83 -2.53 4.27 5.64
C VAL A 83 -1.44 3.73 4.73
N MET A 84 -0.52 4.60 4.35
CA MET A 84 0.72 4.22 3.69
C MET A 84 1.77 3.93 4.76
N PHE A 85 2.55 2.88 4.57
CA PHE A 85 3.64 2.51 5.46
C PHE A 85 4.96 2.75 4.75
N ALA A 86 5.89 3.42 5.41
CA ALA A 86 7.21 3.71 4.86
C ALA A 86 8.27 3.02 5.71
N LEU A 87 9.01 2.08 5.12
CA LEU A 87 10.19 1.49 5.75
C LEU A 87 11.40 2.33 5.39
N ASP A 88 12.05 2.89 6.41
CA ASP A 88 13.37 3.49 6.26
C ASP A 88 14.43 2.39 6.14
N LEU A 89 15.17 2.38 5.03
CA LEU A 89 16.12 1.29 4.74
C LEU A 89 17.42 1.37 5.55
N ALA A 90 17.74 2.52 6.13
CA ALA A 90 18.93 2.70 6.95
C ALA A 90 18.70 2.19 8.38
N SER A 91 17.54 2.51 8.97
CA SER A 91 17.16 2.13 10.33
C SER A 91 16.34 0.84 10.40
N LEU A 92 15.79 0.38 9.27
CA LEU A 92 14.84 -0.73 9.19
C LEU A 92 13.62 -0.52 10.10
N SER A 93 13.18 0.73 10.22
CA SER A 93 12.03 1.11 11.03
C SER A 93 10.88 1.59 10.14
N TRP A 94 9.66 1.20 10.52
CA TRP A 94 8.44 1.61 9.85
C TRP A 94 7.89 2.91 10.42
N ASP A 95 7.40 3.75 9.52
CA ASP A 95 6.57 4.91 9.80
C ASP A 95 5.19 4.75 9.14
N ALA A 96 4.15 5.20 9.84
CA ALA A 96 2.82 5.36 9.26
C ALA A 96 2.67 6.75 8.67
N VAL A 97 2.28 6.80 7.40
CA VAL A 97 1.93 8.02 6.66
C VAL A 97 0.40 8.04 6.51
N PRO A 98 -0.31 8.85 7.31
CA PRO A 98 -1.77 8.91 7.27
C PRO A 98 -2.29 9.54 5.97
N PRO A 99 -3.58 9.32 5.63
CA PRO A 99 -4.21 9.85 4.41
C PRO A 99 -4.03 11.35 4.20
N ALA A 100 -4.04 12.14 5.28
CA ALA A 100 -3.87 13.58 5.24
C ALA A 100 -2.50 14.01 4.65
N GLN A 101 -1.49 13.15 4.71
CA GLN A 101 -0.12 13.46 4.28
C GLN A 101 0.20 12.98 2.86
N HIS A 102 -0.42 11.90 2.38
CA HIS A 102 -0.15 11.37 1.02
C HIS A 102 -1.31 11.55 0.03
N GLN A 103 -2.51 11.92 0.50
CA GLN A 103 -3.64 12.36 -0.33
C GLN A 103 -4.05 11.38 -1.44
N CYS A 104 -3.91 10.06 -1.22
CA CYS A 104 -4.30 9.05 -2.23
C CYS A 104 -5.84 9.02 -2.38
N PRO A 105 -6.38 9.23 -3.60
CA PRO A 105 -7.83 9.24 -3.81
C PRO A 105 -8.49 7.88 -3.59
N GLY A 106 -9.72 7.89 -3.07
CA GLY A 106 -10.59 6.71 -3.00
C GLY A 106 -10.54 5.92 -1.69
N GLY A 107 -9.66 6.25 -0.74
CA GLY A 107 -9.54 5.47 0.49
C GLY A 107 -8.80 4.15 0.28
N GLY A 108 -9.13 3.12 1.07
CA GLY A 108 -8.41 1.84 1.05
C GLY A 108 -8.48 1.14 -0.31
N ARG A 109 -7.39 0.48 -0.70
CA ARG A 109 -7.22 -0.18 -2.02
C ARG A 109 -6.61 -1.56 -1.90
N SER A 110 -7.00 -2.50 -2.76
CA SER A 110 -6.36 -3.81 -2.92
C SER A 110 -6.17 -4.19 -4.39
N SER A 111 -5.34 -5.18 -4.67
CA SER A 111 -5.11 -5.72 -6.03
C SER A 111 -4.65 -4.67 -7.06
N HIS A 112 -3.81 -3.72 -6.62
CA HIS A 112 -3.27 -2.63 -7.43
C HIS A 112 -1.76 -2.83 -7.65
N SER A 113 -1.18 -2.00 -8.51
CA SER A 113 0.26 -1.94 -8.74
C SER A 113 0.81 -0.60 -8.28
N ALA A 114 2.02 -0.60 -7.72
CA ALA A 114 2.78 0.60 -7.41
C ALA A 114 4.11 0.58 -8.16
N VAL A 115 4.51 1.71 -8.72
CA VAL A 115 5.78 1.89 -9.43
C VAL A 115 6.41 3.21 -9.01
N SER A 116 7.71 3.22 -8.77
CA SER A 116 8.45 4.44 -8.51
C SER A 116 9.04 5.04 -9.80
N HIS A 117 9.03 6.36 -9.88
CA HIS A 117 9.71 7.14 -10.90
C HIS A 117 10.29 8.41 -10.25
N GLY A 118 11.62 8.46 -10.13
CA GLY A 118 12.30 9.49 -9.34
C GLY A 118 11.89 9.43 -7.86
N SER A 119 11.39 10.55 -7.33
CA SER A 119 10.85 10.66 -5.97
C SER A 119 9.35 10.37 -5.87
N THR A 120 8.70 10.01 -6.98
CA THR A 120 7.25 9.82 -7.05
C THR A 120 6.90 8.34 -7.09
N VAL A 121 5.86 7.94 -6.36
CA VAL A 121 5.24 6.61 -6.48
C VAL A 121 3.87 6.76 -7.12
N LEU A 122 3.66 6.01 -8.20
CA LEU A 122 2.42 5.96 -8.95
C LEU A 122 1.67 4.70 -8.56
N LEU A 123 0.38 4.85 -8.27
CA LEU A 123 -0.52 3.73 -7.99
C LEU A 123 -1.52 3.57 -9.14
N PHE A 124 -1.59 2.36 -9.69
CA PHE A 124 -2.45 2.05 -10.83
C PHE A 124 -3.45 0.94 -10.52
N GLY A 125 -4.69 1.17 -10.91
CA GLY A 125 -5.78 0.20 -10.86
C GLY A 125 -6.20 -0.21 -9.44
N GLY A 126 -6.59 -1.48 -9.33
CA GLY A 126 -7.07 -2.11 -8.11
C GLY A 126 -8.53 -1.87 -7.78
N ARG A 127 -8.94 -2.45 -6.65
CA ARG A 127 -10.28 -2.39 -6.09
C ARG A 127 -10.27 -1.46 -4.89
N VAL A 128 -11.22 -0.54 -4.87
CA VAL A 128 -11.44 0.37 -3.75
C VAL A 128 -12.72 -0.04 -3.04
N GLN A 129 -12.68 -0.10 -1.71
CA GLN A 129 -13.91 -0.21 -0.94
C GLN A 129 -14.54 1.18 -0.92
N VAL A 130 -15.40 1.47 -1.89
CA VAL A 130 -16.27 2.64 -1.78
C VAL A 130 -17.17 2.34 -0.58
N ALA A 131 -17.00 3.07 0.52
CA ALA A 131 -18.00 3.06 1.59
C ALA A 131 -19.34 3.25 0.89
N ARG A 132 -20.28 2.31 1.06
CA ARG A 132 -21.66 2.56 0.69
C ARG A 132 -22.06 3.79 1.52
N ARG A 133 -21.92 4.99 0.96
CA ARG A 133 -22.70 6.14 1.42
C ARG A 133 -24.11 5.59 1.39
N GLY A 134 -24.77 5.58 2.55
CA GLY A 134 -26.19 5.26 2.61
C GLY A 134 -26.83 5.99 1.44
N ARG A 135 -27.51 5.23 0.58
CA ARG A 135 -28.33 5.81 -0.48
C ARG A 135 -29.42 6.61 0.24
N ASP A 136 -29.15 7.88 0.52
CA ASP A 136 -30.22 8.85 0.51
C ASP A 136 -30.59 9.03 -0.97
N MET A 137 -31.64 8.32 -1.36
CA MET A 137 -32.27 8.42 -2.68
C MET A 137 -33.08 9.72 -2.83
N SER A 138 -32.93 10.70 -1.94
CA SER A 138 -33.49 12.03 -2.14
C SER A 138 -32.39 13.00 -2.60
N ARG A 139 -32.63 13.64 -3.74
CA ARG A 139 -31.84 14.74 -4.33
C ARG A 139 -30.66 14.36 -5.23
N THR A 140 -30.94 13.61 -6.28
CA THR A 140 -30.39 13.99 -7.61
C THR A 140 -31.48 14.73 -8.37
N ARG A 141 -31.46 16.06 -8.32
CA ARG A 141 -32.14 16.84 -9.39
C ARG A 141 -31.19 16.85 -10.60
N PRO A 142 -31.65 16.49 -11.81
CA PRO A 142 -30.86 16.72 -13.01
C PRO A 142 -30.58 18.21 -13.16
N LEU A 143 -29.34 18.56 -13.54
CA LEU A 143 -29.05 19.89 -14.05
C LEU A 143 -29.73 20.02 -15.41
N ASP A 144 -30.87 20.71 -15.44
CA ASP A 144 -31.48 21.16 -16.68
C ASP A 144 -30.66 22.34 -17.21
N VAL A 145 -30.11 22.18 -18.41
CA VAL A 145 -29.28 23.18 -19.12
C VAL A 145 -30.10 24.00 -20.12
N SER A 146 -31.43 23.98 -20.02
CA SER A 146 -32.30 24.83 -20.83
C SER A 146 -33.01 25.89 -19.98
N GLU A 147 -32.35 27.03 -19.76
CA GLU A 147 -32.95 28.37 -19.88
C GLU A 147 -31.94 29.51 -19.55
N PRO A 148 -32.08 30.70 -20.19
CA PRO A 148 -31.08 31.75 -20.14
C PRO A 148 -31.21 32.62 -18.88
N ARG A 149 -30.07 33.09 -18.36
CA ARG A 149 -30.01 34.02 -17.22
C ARG A 149 -30.57 35.40 -17.60
N PRO A 150 -31.31 36.07 -16.69
CA PRO A 150 -31.52 37.51 -16.75
C PRO A 150 -30.24 38.30 -16.44
#